data_AF-A0A9D7UUK6-F1
#
_entry.id   AF-A0A9D7UUK6-F1
#
_cell.length_a   1.000
_cell.length_b   1.000
_cell.length_c   1.000
_cell.angle_alpha   90.00
_cell.angle_beta   90.00
_cell.angle_gamma   90.00
#
_symmetry.space_group_name_H-M   'P 1'
#
loop_
_entity.id
_entity.type
_entity.pdbx_description
1 polymer ?
#
loop_
_entity_poly.entity_id
_entity_poly.type
_entity_poly.pdbx_seq_one_letter_code
_entity_poly.pdbx_strand_id
1 'polypeptide(L)'
;MGPTGTPNNDSPDIARQPPLEIEARLTDGRAVCLRTIRPSDEARIRDGIAEMSDRSRYLRFFSAFREPPESIVKQLSAVDGHDHIGWGAILLDGEDNPPIAAAHAIRDAEQSASGELAIAVLDNFQGLGIARMLIAAVLCDCRAEGICELEMQVLPENRAAAGLVQALGGERKVAIDSVDHYLLDVQATLARLANGKAPPGVATVLSALC
;
A
#
# COMPACT_ATOMS: atom_id res chain seq x y z
N MET A 1 -3.41 -55.82 23.89
CA MET A 1 -2.23 -55.04 23.45
C MET A 1 -2.52 -54.52 22.05
N GLY A 2 -3.01 -53.29 21.99
CA GLY A 2 -3.33 -52.53 20.78
C GLY A 2 -2.65 -51.16 20.86
N PRO A 3 -2.53 -50.44 19.73
CA PRO A 3 -1.24 -49.97 19.23
C PRO A 3 -0.77 -48.61 19.78
N THR A 4 0.55 -48.46 19.70
CA THR A 4 1.39 -47.26 19.75
C THR A 4 0.69 -45.96 19.37
N GLY A 5 0.67 -45.01 20.31
CA GLY A 5 0.32 -43.62 20.05
C GLY A 5 1.33 -42.96 19.12
N THR A 6 0.80 -42.27 18.11
CA THR A 6 1.54 -41.26 17.35
C THR A 6 1.90 -40.09 18.27
N PRO A 7 3.14 -39.56 18.25
CA PRO A 7 3.44 -38.33 18.97
C PRO A 7 2.73 -37.17 18.27
N ASN A 8 1.99 -36.41 19.07
CA ASN A 8 1.28 -35.20 18.68
C ASN A 8 2.31 -34.19 18.16
N ASN A 9 2.20 -33.79 16.89
CA ASN A 9 2.98 -32.70 16.33
C ASN A 9 2.30 -31.38 16.71
N ASP A 10 2.47 -30.97 17.97
CA ASP A 10 2.12 -29.62 18.41
C ASP A 10 3.14 -28.65 17.81
N SER A 11 2.96 -28.36 16.52
CA SER A 11 3.54 -27.16 15.91
C SER A 11 2.93 -25.96 16.62
N PRO A 12 3.73 -24.99 17.11
CA PRO A 12 3.19 -23.84 17.80
C PRO A 12 2.27 -23.11 16.82
N ASP A 13 1.00 -22.98 17.20
CA ASP A 13 0.05 -22.05 16.61
C ASP A 13 0.75 -20.69 16.59
N ILE A 14 1.21 -20.27 15.40
CA ILE A 14 1.84 -18.99 15.19
C ILE A 14 0.73 -17.99 15.39
N ALA A 15 0.51 -17.59 16.65
CA ALA A 15 -0.54 -16.68 17.04
C ALA A 15 -0.44 -15.45 16.12
N ARG A 16 -1.36 -15.37 15.15
CA ARG A 16 -1.48 -14.26 14.22
C ARG A 16 -1.67 -13.03 15.11
N GLN A 17 -0.61 -12.22 15.27
CA GLN A 17 -0.72 -10.96 15.99
C GLN A 17 -1.91 -10.20 15.39
N PRO A 18 -2.76 -9.58 16.24
CA PRO A 18 -3.84 -8.76 15.73
C PRO A 18 -3.22 -7.73 14.78
N PRO A 19 -3.80 -7.52 13.59
CA PRO A 19 -3.11 -6.73 12.58
C PRO A 19 -2.97 -5.30 13.08
N LEU A 20 -1.79 -4.73 12.90
CA LEU A 20 -1.48 -3.40 13.42
C LEU A 20 -2.40 -2.36 12.76
N GLU A 21 -3.17 -1.66 13.59
CA GLU A 21 -4.04 -0.57 13.18
C GLU A 21 -3.46 0.75 13.72
N ILE A 22 -3.33 1.73 12.83
CA ILE A 22 -2.73 3.03 13.12
C ILE A 22 -3.78 4.09 12.86
N GLU A 23 -4.28 4.69 13.93
CA GLU A 23 -5.13 5.87 13.82
C GLU A 23 -4.28 7.11 13.52
N ALA A 24 -4.65 7.83 12.47
CA ALA A 24 -4.01 9.06 12.04
C ALA A 24 -5.05 10.09 11.61
N ARG A 25 -4.57 11.28 11.22
CA ARG A 25 -5.43 12.35 10.71
C ARG A 25 -4.96 12.81 9.34
N LEU A 26 -5.92 13.04 8.46
CA LEU A 26 -5.72 13.75 7.21
C LEU A 26 -5.34 15.21 7.48
N THR A 27 -4.84 15.90 6.46
CA THR A 27 -4.48 17.32 6.55
C THR A 27 -5.68 18.22 6.89
N ASP A 28 -6.90 17.80 6.53
CA ASP A 28 -8.15 18.49 6.87
C ASP A 28 -8.73 18.08 8.24
N GLY A 29 -8.03 17.22 8.98
CA GLY A 29 -8.39 16.82 10.35
C GLY A 29 -9.24 15.55 10.48
N ARG A 30 -9.82 15.04 9.37
CA ARG A 30 -10.62 13.79 9.39
C ARG A 30 -9.80 12.60 9.89
N ALA A 31 -10.41 11.76 10.72
CA ALA A 31 -9.77 10.60 11.32
C ALA A 31 -9.75 9.41 10.36
N VAL A 32 -8.60 8.74 10.26
CA VAL A 32 -8.40 7.57 9.40
C VAL A 32 -7.69 6.46 10.16
N CYS A 33 -8.03 5.22 9.87
CA CYS A 33 -7.29 4.04 10.33
C CYS A 33 -6.51 3.45 9.15
N LEU A 34 -5.19 3.36 9.30
CA LEU A 34 -4.32 2.64 8.38
C LEU A 34 -4.08 1.24 8.96
N ARG A 35 -4.20 0.21 8.13
CA ARG A 35 -3.89 -1.17 8.53
C ARG A 35 -3.48 -2.02 7.33
N THR A 36 -2.86 -3.16 7.62
CA THR A 36 -2.58 -4.15 6.58
C THR A 36 -3.88 -4.67 5.95
N ILE A 37 -3.83 -4.89 4.64
CA ILE A 37 -4.89 -5.51 3.86
C ILE A 37 -4.89 -7.01 4.14
N ARG A 38 -6.08 -7.60 4.23
CA ARG A 38 -6.30 -9.01 4.54
C ARG A 38 -7.07 -9.67 3.40
N PRO A 39 -7.00 -11.01 3.26
CA PRO A 39 -7.83 -11.74 2.30
C PRO A 39 -9.33 -11.48 2.45
N SER A 40 -9.80 -11.18 3.66
CA SER A 40 -11.21 -10.83 3.92
C SER A 40 -11.63 -9.43 3.42
N ASP A 41 -10.71 -8.61 2.93
CA ASP A 41 -10.98 -7.24 2.48
C ASP A 41 -11.46 -7.14 1.02
N GLU A 42 -11.71 -8.27 0.34
CA GLU A 42 -12.16 -8.28 -1.06
C GLU A 42 -13.36 -7.36 -1.33
N ALA A 43 -14.35 -7.33 -0.42
CA ALA A 43 -15.50 -6.44 -0.54
C ALA A 43 -15.06 -4.97 -0.49
N ARG A 44 -14.22 -4.59 0.49
CA ARG A 44 -13.72 -3.22 0.63
C ARG A 44 -12.85 -2.81 -0.56
N ILE A 45 -12.03 -3.71 -1.10
CA ILE A 45 -11.24 -3.45 -2.29
C ILE A 45 -12.16 -3.19 -3.49
N ARG A 46 -13.20 -4.01 -3.66
CA ARG A 46 -14.20 -3.84 -4.72
C ARG A 46 -14.90 -2.49 -4.63
N ASP A 47 -15.40 -2.15 -3.44
CA ASP A 47 -16.10 -0.90 -3.17
C ASP A 47 -15.17 0.31 -3.42
N GLY A 48 -13.93 0.24 -2.91
CA GLY A 48 -12.94 1.29 -3.12
C GLY A 48 -12.62 1.53 -4.60
N ILE A 49 -12.52 0.48 -5.42
CA ILE A 49 -12.27 0.64 -6.86
C ILE A 49 -13.51 1.15 -7.60
N ALA A 50 -14.72 0.73 -7.18
CA ALA A 50 -15.97 1.21 -7.76
C ALA A 50 -16.17 2.72 -7.54
N GLU A 51 -15.80 3.22 -6.36
CA GLU A 51 -15.91 4.64 -5.98
C GLU A 51 -14.86 5.57 -6.63
N MET A 52 -13.80 5.02 -7.24
CA MET A 52 -12.83 5.83 -7.98
C MET A 52 -13.49 6.47 -9.22
N SER A 53 -13.01 7.65 -9.64
CA SER A 53 -13.38 8.15 -10.97
C SER A 53 -12.81 7.27 -12.08
N ASP A 54 -13.41 7.29 -13.28
CA ASP A 54 -12.89 6.60 -14.47
C ASP A 54 -11.43 6.98 -14.75
N ARG A 55 -11.10 8.26 -14.54
CA ARG A 55 -9.74 8.77 -14.69
C ARG A 55 -8.80 8.16 -13.66
N SER A 56 -9.17 8.18 -12.37
CA SER A 56 -8.35 7.61 -11.30
C SER A 56 -8.13 6.10 -11.50
N ARG A 57 -9.15 5.35 -11.95
CA ARG A 57 -9.00 3.92 -12.30
C ARG A 57 -8.03 3.73 -13.46
N TYR A 58 -8.20 4.47 -14.55
CA TYR A 58 -7.30 4.39 -15.70
C TYR A 58 -5.86 4.68 -15.32
N LEU A 59 -5.62 5.74 -14.53
CA LEU A 59 -4.28 6.12 -14.07
C LEU A 59 -3.62 5.08 -13.16
N ARG A 60 -4.41 4.28 -12.42
CA ARG A 60 -3.90 3.27 -11.49
C ARG A 60 -3.68 1.90 -12.12
N PHE A 61 -4.57 1.50 -13.02
CA PHE A 61 -4.62 0.14 -13.57
C PHE A 61 -4.25 0.06 -15.06
N PHE A 62 -3.95 1.21 -15.67
CA PHE A 62 -3.67 1.36 -17.11
C PHE A 62 -4.74 0.74 -18.01
N SER A 63 -5.97 0.66 -17.48
CA SER A 63 -7.10 -0.02 -18.10
C SER A 63 -8.40 0.70 -17.75
N ALA A 64 -9.31 0.73 -18.72
CA ALA A 64 -10.64 1.29 -18.55
C ALA A 64 -11.62 0.15 -18.23
N PHE A 65 -11.94 -0.02 -16.95
CA PHE A 65 -13.05 -0.86 -16.50
C PHE A 65 -13.94 -0.08 -15.53
N ARG A 66 -15.24 -0.35 -15.56
CA ARG A 66 -16.21 0.24 -14.61
C ARG A 66 -16.21 -0.49 -13.27
N GLU A 67 -16.14 -1.83 -13.32
CA GLU A 67 -16.08 -2.69 -12.15
C GLU A 67 -14.77 -3.48 -12.18
N PRO A 68 -14.09 -3.68 -11.04
CA PRO A 68 -12.84 -4.42 -11.01
C PRO A 68 -13.11 -5.90 -11.34
N PRO A 69 -12.34 -6.49 -12.29
CA PRO A 69 -12.34 -7.94 -12.49
C PRO A 69 -12.05 -8.67 -11.16
N GLU A 70 -12.70 -9.82 -10.93
CA GLU A 70 -12.47 -10.62 -9.72
C GLU A 70 -11.00 -11.01 -9.55
N SER A 71 -10.27 -11.22 -10.65
CA SER A 71 -8.84 -11.50 -10.61
C SER A 71 -8.04 -10.37 -9.97
N ILE A 72 -8.36 -9.11 -10.27
CA ILE A 72 -7.71 -7.94 -9.65
C ILE A 72 -8.05 -7.88 -8.17
N VAL A 73 -9.31 -8.09 -7.79
CA VAL A 73 -9.73 -8.06 -6.39
C VAL A 73 -9.00 -9.15 -5.58
N LYS A 74 -8.96 -10.38 -6.10
CA LYS A 74 -8.26 -11.51 -5.47
C LYS A 74 -6.75 -11.27 -5.39
N GLN A 75 -6.15 -10.71 -6.42
CA GLN A 75 -4.73 -10.37 -6.41
C GLN A 75 -4.43 -9.31 -5.33
N LEU A 76 -5.23 -8.25 -5.25
CA LEU A 76 -5.02 -7.17 -4.28
C LEU A 76 -5.31 -7.62 -2.83
N SER A 77 -6.17 -8.61 -2.62
CA SER A 77 -6.44 -9.17 -1.27
C SER A 77 -5.43 -10.23 -0.84
N ALA A 78 -4.64 -10.80 -1.77
CA ALA A 78 -3.67 -11.86 -1.53
C ALA A 78 -2.34 -11.36 -0.91
N VAL A 79 -2.42 -10.43 0.03
CA VAL A 79 -1.29 -9.89 0.78
C VAL A 79 -0.76 -10.95 1.76
N ASP A 80 0.50 -11.32 1.60
CA ASP A 80 1.20 -12.29 2.44
C ASP A 80 2.16 -11.64 3.45
N GLY A 81 2.47 -10.35 3.27
CA GLY A 81 3.38 -9.59 4.11
C GLY A 81 4.86 -9.81 3.82
N HIS A 82 5.21 -10.59 2.79
CA HIS A 82 6.60 -10.92 2.42
C HIS A 82 6.92 -10.53 0.98
N ASP A 83 6.21 -11.13 0.01
CA ASP A 83 6.35 -10.84 -1.41
C ASP A 83 5.27 -9.88 -1.90
N HIS A 84 4.12 -9.85 -1.22
CA HIS A 84 3.06 -8.88 -1.44
C HIS A 84 2.72 -8.19 -0.12
N ILE A 85 3.17 -6.94 0.00
CA ILE A 85 2.88 -6.05 1.13
C ILE A 85 1.74 -5.12 0.70
N GLY A 86 0.72 -4.96 1.55
CA GLY A 86 -0.43 -4.12 1.23
C GLY A 86 -1.02 -3.44 2.45
N TRP A 87 -1.22 -2.13 2.35
CA TRP A 87 -1.84 -1.30 3.37
C TRP A 87 -3.06 -0.57 2.80
N GLY A 88 -4.13 -0.56 3.59
CA GLY A 88 -5.37 0.15 3.30
C GLY A 88 -5.59 1.26 4.31
N ALA A 89 -6.34 2.28 3.89
CA ALA A 89 -6.78 3.35 4.77
C ALA A 89 -8.30 3.44 4.75
N ILE A 90 -8.87 3.53 5.95
CA ILE A 90 -10.30 3.52 6.23
C ILE A 90 -10.67 4.84 6.91
N LEU A 91 -11.73 5.49 6.45
CA LEU A 91 -12.26 6.69 7.09
C LEU A 91 -13.09 6.30 8.32
N LEU A 92 -12.73 6.77 9.51
CA LEU A 92 -13.40 6.36 10.77
C LEU A 92 -14.71 7.12 11.06
N ASP A 93 -14.86 8.31 10.49
CA ASP A 93 -16.05 9.15 10.67
C ASP A 93 -17.04 9.03 9.48
N GLY A 94 -16.84 8.03 8.61
CA GLY A 94 -17.70 7.76 7.45
C GLY A 94 -18.73 6.67 7.74
N GLU A 95 -19.83 6.66 6.99
CA GLU A 95 -20.82 5.59 7.04
C GLU A 95 -20.16 4.24 6.69
N ASP A 96 -20.29 3.24 7.57
CA ASP A 96 -19.70 1.90 7.46
C ASP A 96 -18.17 1.81 7.35
N ASN A 97 -17.47 2.87 7.79
CA ASN A 97 -16.01 2.97 7.76
C ASN A 97 -15.45 2.66 6.35
N PRO A 98 -15.67 3.54 5.36
CA PRO A 98 -15.39 3.22 3.97
C PRO A 98 -13.88 3.22 3.68
N PRO A 99 -13.41 2.36 2.75
CA PRO A 99 -12.04 2.40 2.27
C PRO A 99 -11.84 3.65 1.40
N ILE A 100 -10.73 4.37 1.62
CA ILE A 100 -10.46 5.63 0.91
C ILE A 100 -9.14 5.64 0.14
N ALA A 101 -8.23 4.72 0.44
CA ALA A 101 -6.98 4.56 -0.26
C ALA A 101 -6.34 3.19 0.03
N ALA A 102 -5.48 2.73 -0.87
CA ALA A 102 -4.68 1.52 -0.70
C ALA A 102 -3.33 1.65 -1.41
N ALA A 103 -2.29 1.07 -0.84
CA ALA A 103 -0.95 0.97 -1.43
C ALA A 103 -0.44 -0.47 -1.32
N HIS A 104 0.29 -0.90 -2.34
CA HIS A 104 0.90 -2.22 -2.40
C HIS A 104 2.34 -2.12 -2.87
N ALA A 105 3.20 -2.95 -2.28
CA ALA A 105 4.51 -3.31 -2.84
C ALA A 105 4.50 -4.79 -3.21
N ILE A 106 4.94 -5.13 -4.42
CA ILE A 106 5.06 -6.51 -4.91
C ILE A 106 6.51 -6.77 -5.29
N ARG A 107 7.14 -7.78 -4.70
CA ARG A 107 8.52 -8.16 -4.98
C ARG A 107 8.65 -8.70 -6.41
N ASP A 108 9.72 -8.34 -7.12
CA ASP A 108 9.91 -8.74 -8.53
C ASP A 108 10.06 -10.25 -8.70
N ALA A 109 10.71 -10.88 -7.73
CA ALA A 109 10.93 -12.32 -7.65
C ALA A 109 11.19 -12.72 -6.19
N GLU A 110 11.00 -13.99 -5.86
CA GLU A 110 11.31 -14.52 -4.53
C GLU A 110 12.72 -14.11 -4.08
N GLN A 111 12.84 -13.56 -2.86
CA GLN A 111 14.10 -13.07 -2.26
C GLN A 111 14.78 -11.88 -2.98
N SER A 112 14.17 -11.29 -4.01
CA SER A 112 14.69 -10.06 -4.64
C SER A 112 14.69 -8.88 -3.66
N ALA A 113 15.72 -8.03 -3.71
CA ALA A 113 15.76 -6.77 -2.95
C ALA A 113 14.96 -5.63 -3.64
N SER A 114 14.28 -5.93 -4.75
CA SER A 114 13.49 -4.98 -5.54
C SER A 114 12.03 -5.40 -5.68
N GLY A 115 11.16 -4.44 -5.94
CA GLY A 115 9.75 -4.67 -6.23
C GLY A 115 9.07 -3.46 -6.88
N GLU A 116 7.76 -3.57 -7.11
CA GLU A 116 6.92 -2.50 -7.65
C GLU A 116 6.03 -1.89 -6.56
N LEU A 117 5.95 -0.57 -6.51
CA LEU A 117 5.05 0.21 -5.65
C LEU A 117 3.89 0.78 -6.46
N ALA A 118 2.66 0.54 -6.00
CA ALA A 118 1.47 1.14 -6.59
C ALA A 118 0.49 1.64 -5.53
N ILE A 119 -0.14 2.79 -5.79
CA ILE A 119 -1.03 3.45 -4.84
C ILE A 119 -2.28 4.03 -5.50
N ALA A 120 -3.42 3.86 -4.84
CA ALA A 120 -4.71 4.42 -5.23
C ALA A 120 -5.29 5.24 -4.08
N VAL A 121 -5.88 6.39 -4.40
CA VAL A 121 -6.58 7.26 -3.46
C VAL A 121 -7.86 7.75 -4.12
N LEU A 122 -8.99 7.61 -3.42
CA LEU A 122 -10.27 8.15 -3.88
C LEU A 122 -10.15 9.66 -4.11
N ASP A 123 -10.77 10.14 -5.18
CA ASP A 123 -10.60 11.50 -5.71
C ASP A 123 -10.79 12.59 -4.64
N ASN A 124 -11.80 12.45 -3.77
CA ASN A 124 -12.11 13.38 -2.68
C ASN A 124 -11.09 13.40 -1.52
N PHE A 125 -10.12 12.49 -1.53
CA PHE A 125 -9.09 12.33 -0.49
C PHE A 125 -7.68 12.58 -1.02
N GLN A 126 -7.55 12.90 -2.31
CA GLN A 126 -6.27 13.30 -2.91
C GLN A 126 -5.80 14.65 -2.33
N GLY A 127 -4.48 14.84 -2.27
CA GLY A 127 -3.89 16.06 -1.71
C GLY A 127 -3.96 16.20 -0.18
N LEU A 128 -4.61 15.26 0.53
CA LEU A 128 -4.76 15.32 1.99
C LEU A 128 -3.69 14.56 2.78
N GLY A 129 -2.67 14.04 2.09
CA GLY A 129 -1.50 13.42 2.69
C GLY A 129 -1.56 11.90 2.85
N ILE A 130 -2.71 11.28 2.60
CA ILE A 130 -2.92 9.83 2.75
C ILE A 130 -1.99 8.97 1.92
N ALA A 131 -1.64 9.42 0.72
CA ALA A 131 -0.70 8.71 -0.14
C ALA A 131 0.67 8.55 0.54
N ARG A 132 1.18 9.61 1.18
CA ARG A 132 2.46 9.59 1.89
C ARG A 132 2.40 8.72 3.14
N MET A 133 1.26 8.70 3.84
CA MET A 133 1.07 7.84 5.02
C MET A 133 1.12 6.36 4.64
N LEU A 134 0.41 5.97 3.58
CA LEU A 134 0.42 4.59 3.09
C LEU A 134 1.79 4.18 2.53
N ILE A 135 2.47 5.08 1.80
CA ILE A 135 3.84 4.82 1.34
C ILE A 135 4.78 4.65 2.53
N ALA A 136 4.69 5.47 3.56
CA ALA A 136 5.50 5.29 4.78
C ALA A 136 5.29 3.91 5.41
N ALA A 137 4.03 3.47 5.52
CA ALA A 137 3.70 2.15 6.08
C ALA A 137 4.28 1.01 5.24
N VAL A 138 4.02 1.02 3.93
CA VAL A 138 4.56 0.02 2.99
C VAL A 138 6.08 0.00 3.03
N LEU A 139 6.75 1.15 3.07
CA LEU A 139 8.21 1.22 3.11
C LEU A 139 8.82 0.70 4.42
N CYS A 140 8.15 0.91 5.57
CA CYS A 140 8.62 0.33 6.84
C CYS A 140 8.61 -1.22 6.75
N ASP A 141 7.54 -1.80 6.21
CA ASP A 141 7.42 -3.25 6.01
C ASP A 141 8.40 -3.75 4.95
N CYS A 142 8.53 -3.07 3.81
CA CYS A 142 9.51 -3.40 2.77
C CYS A 142 10.93 -3.46 3.34
N ARG A 143 11.31 -2.49 4.18
CA ARG A 143 12.62 -2.46 4.85
C ARG A 143 12.79 -3.65 5.79
N ALA A 144 11.75 -4.03 6.54
CA ALA A 144 11.78 -5.21 7.42
C ALA A 144 11.95 -6.51 6.63
N GLU A 145 11.34 -6.58 5.44
CA GLU A 145 11.38 -7.72 4.52
C GLU A 145 12.56 -7.69 3.52
N GLY A 146 13.54 -6.81 3.74
CA GLY A 146 14.77 -6.72 2.93
C GLY A 146 14.58 -6.20 1.51
N ILE A 147 13.45 -5.57 1.19
CA ILE A 147 13.25 -4.83 -0.06
C ILE A 147 13.90 -3.45 0.11
N CYS A 148 14.85 -3.14 -0.76
CA CYS A 148 15.68 -1.94 -0.71
C CYS A 148 15.32 -0.92 -1.78
N GLU A 149 14.74 -1.35 -2.91
CA GLU A 149 14.36 -0.50 -4.02
C GLU A 149 12.94 -0.81 -4.49
N LEU A 150 12.16 0.22 -4.83
CA LEU A 150 10.84 0.07 -5.42
C LEU A 150 10.73 0.87 -6.71
N GLU A 151 10.23 0.24 -7.78
CA GLU A 151 9.82 0.91 -9.00
C GLU A 151 8.37 1.40 -8.90
N MET A 152 8.12 2.63 -9.33
CA MET A 152 6.77 3.16 -9.53
C MET A 152 6.59 3.54 -10.99
N GLN A 153 5.62 2.89 -11.65
CA GLN A 153 5.21 3.18 -13.01
C GLN A 153 4.11 4.25 -13.02
N VAL A 154 4.28 5.29 -13.84
CA VAL A 154 3.40 6.47 -13.84
C VAL A 154 3.10 6.89 -15.28
N LEU A 155 1.80 6.96 -15.63
CA LEU A 155 1.42 7.55 -16.92
C LEU A 155 1.84 9.03 -16.98
N PRO A 156 2.36 9.54 -18.11
CA PRO A 156 2.85 10.92 -18.24
C PRO A 156 1.81 12.00 -17.90
N GLU A 157 0.53 11.70 -18.09
CA GLU A 157 -0.59 12.58 -17.73
C GLU A 157 -0.90 12.62 -16.22
N ASN A 158 -0.41 11.66 -15.44
CA ASN A 158 -0.58 11.60 -13.99
C ASN A 158 0.43 12.50 -13.27
N ARG A 159 0.31 13.80 -13.49
CA ARG A 159 1.18 14.82 -12.88
C ARG A 159 1.17 14.76 -11.35
N ALA A 160 0.06 14.33 -10.73
CA ALA A 160 -0.05 14.20 -9.29
C ALA A 160 0.85 13.08 -8.74
N ALA A 161 0.81 11.88 -9.34
CA ALA A 161 1.70 10.78 -8.96
C ALA A 161 3.16 11.11 -9.29
N ALA A 162 3.44 11.71 -10.46
CA ALA A 162 4.79 12.15 -10.83
C ALA A 162 5.36 13.16 -9.81
N GLY A 163 4.56 14.15 -9.39
CA GLY A 163 4.98 15.11 -8.36
C GLY A 163 5.16 14.46 -6.99
N LEU A 164 4.32 13.47 -6.64
CA LEU A 164 4.45 12.70 -5.40
C LEU A 164 5.77 11.93 -5.36
N VAL A 165 6.04 11.11 -6.39
CA VAL A 165 7.23 10.25 -6.42
C VAL A 165 8.52 11.07 -6.47
N GLN A 166 8.55 12.16 -7.23
CA GLN A 166 9.69 13.08 -7.27
C GLN A 166 9.92 13.77 -5.92
N ALA A 167 8.85 14.20 -5.22
CA ALA A 167 8.97 14.79 -3.88
C ALA A 167 9.49 13.78 -2.85
N LEU A 168 9.26 12.49 -3.08
CA LEU A 168 9.78 11.39 -2.27
C LEU A 168 11.22 11.00 -2.63
N GLY A 169 11.83 11.65 -3.63
CA GLY A 169 13.20 11.39 -4.07
C GLY A 169 13.31 10.34 -5.17
N GLY A 170 12.20 9.96 -5.79
CA GLY A 170 12.20 8.98 -6.87
C GLY A 170 12.95 9.50 -8.10
N GLU A 171 13.89 8.69 -8.57
CA GLU A 171 14.68 8.99 -9.76
C GLU A 171 13.93 8.53 -11.01
N ARG A 172 13.54 9.49 -11.86
CA ARG A 172 12.95 9.17 -13.16
C ARG A 172 13.97 8.44 -14.03
N LYS A 173 13.64 7.23 -14.45
CA LYS A 173 14.38 6.44 -15.45
C LYS A 173 13.78 6.69 -16.84
N VAL A 174 14.26 5.94 -17.82
CA VAL A 174 13.80 6.06 -19.21
C VAL A 174 12.32 5.64 -19.28
N ALA A 175 11.54 6.36 -20.08
CA ALA A 175 10.16 5.97 -20.34
C ALA A 175 10.14 4.76 -21.28
N ILE A 176 9.38 3.72 -20.92
CA ILE A 176 9.18 2.51 -21.72
C ILE A 176 7.69 2.48 -22.08
N ASP A 177 7.37 2.28 -23.37
CA ASP A 177 5.99 2.24 -23.86
C ASP A 177 5.10 3.43 -23.42
N SER A 178 5.69 4.63 -23.33
CA SER A 178 5.05 5.86 -22.85
C SER A 178 4.64 5.86 -21.38
N VAL A 179 5.22 4.98 -20.57
CA VAL A 179 5.10 4.98 -19.11
C VAL A 179 6.40 5.51 -18.51
N ASP A 180 6.30 6.45 -17.56
CA ASP A 180 7.46 6.91 -16.81
C ASP A 180 7.75 5.95 -15.66
N HIS A 181 9.00 5.50 -15.56
CA HIS A 181 9.48 4.64 -14.48
C HIS A 181 10.26 5.47 -13.47
N TYR A 182 9.97 5.30 -12.18
CA TYR A 182 10.68 5.98 -11.09
C TYR A 182 11.22 4.96 -10.10
N LEU A 183 12.52 5.01 -9.78
CA LEU A 183 13.09 4.18 -8.72
C LEU A 183 13.15 4.94 -7.40
N LEU A 184 12.68 4.30 -6.34
CA LEU A 184 12.72 4.77 -4.96
C LEU A 184 13.65 3.87 -4.14
N ASP A 185 14.70 4.44 -3.58
CA ASP A 185 15.44 3.79 -2.50
C ASP A 185 14.61 3.85 -1.21
N VAL A 186 14.34 2.69 -0.60
CA VAL A 186 13.44 2.55 0.54
C VAL A 186 13.95 3.35 1.74
N GLN A 187 15.25 3.25 2.06
CA GLN A 187 15.83 3.89 3.23
C GLN A 187 15.90 5.42 3.06
N ALA A 188 16.32 5.90 1.90
CA ALA A 188 16.37 7.32 1.57
C ALA A 188 14.97 7.94 1.53
N THR A 189 13.98 7.21 1.01
CA THR A 189 12.59 7.68 0.97
C THR A 189 12.00 7.79 2.38
N LEU A 190 12.22 6.79 3.25
CA LEU A 190 11.85 6.87 4.66
C LEU A 190 12.51 8.06 5.38
N ALA A 191 13.81 8.28 5.15
CA ALA A 191 14.50 9.42 5.72
C ALA A 191 13.93 10.77 5.24
N ARG A 192 13.51 10.86 3.97
CA ARG A 192 12.83 12.05 3.43
C ARG A 192 11.45 12.26 4.04
N LEU A 193 10.68 11.19 4.24
CA LEU A 193 9.37 11.24 4.90
C LEU A 193 9.51 11.70 6.36
N ALA A 194 10.53 11.23 7.08
CA ALA A 194 10.78 11.60 8.47
C ALA A 194 11.25 13.06 8.65
N ASN A 195 12.07 13.58 7.73
CA ASN A 195 12.69 14.90 7.84
C ASN A 195 11.98 16.00 7.04
N GLY A 196 11.01 15.65 6.19
CA GLY A 196 10.31 16.58 5.32
C GLY A 196 9.19 17.36 6.03
N LYS A 197 8.61 18.34 5.34
CA LYS A 197 7.31 18.93 5.69
C LYS A 197 6.18 17.94 5.34
N ALA A 198 6.21 16.77 5.98
CA ALA A 198 5.20 15.75 5.76
C ALA A 198 3.88 16.12 6.45
N PRO A 199 2.73 15.66 5.94
CA PRO A 199 1.45 15.75 6.65
C PRO A 199 1.57 15.13 8.05
N PRO A 200 0.87 15.67 9.07
CA PRO A 200 1.03 15.22 10.46
C PRO A 200 0.90 13.71 10.66
N GLY A 201 -0.02 13.06 9.93
CA GLY A 201 -0.21 11.62 10.05
C GLY A 201 0.96 10.76 9.55
N VAL A 202 1.89 11.28 8.75
CA VAL A 202 3.11 10.54 8.36
C VAL A 202 3.99 10.27 9.58
N ALA A 203 4.15 11.25 10.47
CA ALA A 203 4.93 11.07 11.70
C ALA A 203 4.30 10.01 12.60
N THR A 204 2.96 10.00 12.72
CA THR A 204 2.23 8.97 13.47
C THR A 204 2.51 7.57 12.92
N VAL A 205 2.46 7.39 11.60
CA VAL A 205 2.73 6.11 10.95
C VAL A 205 4.18 5.66 11.18
N LEU A 206 5.15 6.55 10.95
CA LEU A 206 6.57 6.21 11.13
C LEU A 206 6.89 5.85 12.59
N SER A 207 6.35 6.59 13.56
CA SER A 207 6.55 6.28 14.98
C SER A 207 5.92 4.95 15.41
N ALA A 208 4.88 4.49 14.72
CA ALA A 208 4.25 3.21 15.00
C ALA A 208 4.99 2.01 14.37
N LEU A 209 5.80 2.22 13.32
CA LEU A 209 6.32 1.15 12.48
C LEU A 209 7.85 1.05 12.34
N CYS A 210 8.62 2.14 12.53
CA CYS A 210 9.99 2.24 11.98
C CYS A 210 11.17 2.34 12.99
#